data_AF-E0Q7D1-F1
#
_entry.id   AF-E0Q7D1-F1
#
_cell.length_a   1.000
_cell.length_b   1.000
_cell.length_c   1.000
_cell.angle_alpha   90.00
_cell.angle_beta   90.00
_cell.angle_gamma   90.00
#
_symmetry.space_group_name_H-M   'P 1'
#
loop_
_entity.id
_entity.type
_entity.pdbx_description
1 polymer ?
#
loop_
_entity_poly.entity_id
_entity_poly.type
_entity_poly.pdbx_seq_one_letter_code
_entity_poly.pdbx_strand_id
1 'polypeptide(L)'
;MYVKQVDRDDVGPELVVEAFTDSQVIDKCGGLCAICHEPVVLSSSGDDGPAFMWKVPLEKSLQATLKNRLLVHKRCEGGTP
;
A
#
# COMPACT_ATOMS: atom_id res chain seq x y z
N MET A 1 -10.82 -0.34 50.89
CA MET A 1 -9.96 -0.73 49.76
C MET A 1 -10.71 -0.37 48.50
N TYR A 2 -10.25 0.63 47.73
CA TYR A 2 -10.93 1.07 46.51
C TYR A 2 -10.13 0.60 45.30
N VAL A 3 -10.62 -0.44 44.64
CA VAL A 3 -10.15 -0.85 43.31
C VAL A 3 -10.97 -0.08 42.28
N LYS A 4 -10.38 0.97 41.69
CA LYS A 4 -10.87 1.50 40.41
C LYS A 4 -10.51 0.49 39.34
N GLN A 5 -11.50 -0.22 38.83
CA GLN A 5 -11.38 -1.01 37.61
C GLN A 5 -10.96 -0.06 36.49
N VAL A 6 -9.77 -0.27 35.95
CA VAL A 6 -9.23 0.50 34.83
C VAL A 6 -10.03 0.11 33.59
N ASP A 7 -10.48 1.13 32.85
CA ASP A 7 -11.28 1.01 31.63
C ASP A 7 -10.66 0.00 30.66
N ARG A 8 -11.57 -0.81 30.11
CA ARG A 8 -11.33 -1.86 29.13
C ARG A 8 -11.28 -1.18 27.75
N ASP A 9 -10.38 -1.66 26.89
CA ASP A 9 -10.18 -1.28 25.48
C ASP A 9 -9.43 0.03 25.21
N ASP A 10 -8.12 0.01 25.43
CA ASP A 10 -7.17 0.70 24.53
C ASP A 10 -6.77 -0.28 23.41
N VAL A 11 -7.76 -0.84 22.69
CA VAL A 11 -7.50 -1.42 21.38
C VAL A 11 -7.47 -0.24 20.42
N GLY A 12 -6.28 0.35 20.30
CA GLY A 12 -5.95 1.15 19.13
C GLY A 12 -6.32 0.34 17.88
N PRO A 13 -6.84 0.98 16.82
CA PRO A 13 -7.33 0.27 15.65
C PRO A 13 -6.27 -0.71 15.12
N GLU A 14 -6.61 -2.01 15.11
CA GLU A 14 -5.67 -3.07 14.75
C GLU A 14 -5.25 -2.94 13.29
N LEU A 15 -3.94 -2.95 13.03
CA LEU A 15 -3.39 -2.94 11.68
C LEU A 15 -3.77 -4.26 10.99
N VAL A 16 -4.60 -4.17 9.95
CA VAL A 16 -4.93 -5.31 9.10
C VAL A 16 -3.78 -5.55 8.13
N VAL A 17 -3.06 -6.65 8.33
CA VAL A 17 -1.93 -7.07 7.48
C VAL A 17 -2.32 -8.30 6.67
N GLU A 18 -2.10 -8.27 5.37
CA GLU A 18 -2.30 -9.38 4.46
C GLU A 18 -0.96 -9.74 3.79
N ALA A 19 -0.63 -11.02 3.72
CA ALA A 19 0.56 -11.48 3.02
C ALA A 19 0.27 -11.53 1.51
N PHE A 20 0.95 -10.69 0.74
CA PHE A 20 0.87 -10.69 -0.72
C PHE A 20 2.26 -10.50 -1.34
N THR A 21 2.37 -10.83 -2.61
CA THR A 21 3.59 -10.67 -3.40
C THR A 21 3.46 -9.51 -4.37
N ASP A 22 4.60 -8.94 -4.78
CA ASP A 22 4.66 -7.86 -5.76
C ASP A 22 3.93 -8.22 -7.06
N SER A 23 4.07 -9.47 -7.50
CA SER A 23 3.37 -10.02 -8.67
C SER A 23 1.84 -9.94 -8.55
N GLN A 24 1.28 -10.14 -7.34
CA GLN A 24 -0.16 -10.02 -7.13
C GLN A 24 -0.62 -8.56 -7.22
N VAL A 25 0.22 -7.62 -6.78
CA VAL A 25 -0.07 -6.18 -6.93
C VAL A 25 -0.09 -5.79 -8.40
N ILE A 26 0.87 -6.31 -9.16
CA ILE A 26 0.98 -6.09 -10.60
C ILE A 26 -0.23 -6.67 -11.33
N ASP A 27 -0.58 -7.93 -11.06
CA ASP A 27 -1.76 -8.60 -11.63
C ASP A 27 -3.04 -7.83 -11.33
N LYS A 28 -3.25 -7.44 -10.06
CA LYS A 28 -4.37 -6.60 -9.63
C LYS A 28 -4.45 -5.26 -10.38
N CYS A 29 -3.31 -4.62 -10.62
CA CYS A 29 -3.23 -3.36 -11.33
C CYS A 29 -3.20 -3.53 -12.86
N GLY A 30 -3.26 -4.77 -13.38
CA GLY A 30 -3.15 -5.06 -14.80
C GLY A 30 -1.81 -4.66 -15.42
N GLY A 31 -0.76 -4.53 -14.59
CA GLY A 31 0.54 -4.01 -15.03
C GLY A 31 0.54 -2.52 -15.40
N LEU A 32 -0.49 -1.77 -15.03
CA LEU A 32 -0.60 -0.33 -15.32
C LEU A 32 -0.23 0.51 -14.10
N CYS A 33 0.37 1.67 -14.37
CA CYS A 33 0.68 2.65 -13.35
C CYS A 33 -0.61 3.33 -12.86
N ALA A 34 -0.82 3.39 -11.54
CA ALA A 34 -2.00 4.03 -10.96
C ALA A 34 -2.02 5.56 -11.10
N ILE A 35 -0.91 6.20 -11.50
CA ILE A 35 -0.79 7.65 -11.67
C ILE A 35 -1.01 8.06 -13.12
N CYS A 36 -0.18 7.56 -14.04
CA CYS A 36 -0.26 7.93 -15.46
C CYS A 36 -1.07 6.95 -16.33
N HIS A 37 -1.52 5.82 -15.78
CA HIS A 37 -2.25 4.75 -16.48
C HIS A 37 -1.47 4.08 -17.63
N GLU A 38 -0.17 4.33 -17.77
CA GLU A 38 0.69 3.67 -18.74
C GLU A 38 1.20 2.32 -18.23
N PRO A 39 1.52 1.38 -19.12
CA PRO A 39 2.09 0.09 -18.75
C PRO A 39 3.46 0.25 -18.06
N VAL A 40 3.64 -0.49 -16.98
CA VAL A 40 4.89 -0.52 -16.21
C VAL A 40 5.75 -1.65 -16.73
N VAL A 41 6.98 -1.32 -17.13
CA VAL A 41 7.93 -2.31 -17.65
C VAL A 41 8.62 -2.97 -16.47
N LEU A 42 8.14 -4.15 -16.08
CA LEU A 42 8.65 -4.89 -14.90
C LEU A 42 10.13 -5.26 -15.00
N SER A 43 10.65 -5.39 -16.23
CA SER A 43 12.06 -5.65 -16.52
C SER A 43 12.92 -4.39 -16.53
N SER A 44 12.32 -3.20 -16.47
CA SER A 44 13.03 -1.93 -16.39
C SER A 44 13.45 -1.68 -14.95
N SER A 45 14.74 -1.39 -14.76
CA SER A 45 15.26 -0.94 -13.46
C SER A 45 15.31 0.58 -13.33
N GLY A 46 15.00 1.30 -14.41
CA GLY A 46 15.04 2.76 -14.50
C GLY A 46 13.75 3.43 -14.03
N ASP A 47 13.52 4.65 -14.52
CA ASP A 47 12.37 5.50 -14.18
C ASP A 47 11.02 4.85 -14.53
N ASP A 48 10.99 4.10 -15.64
CA ASP A 48 9.86 3.28 -16.10
C ASP A 48 9.74 1.93 -15.38
N GLY A 49 10.60 1.67 -14.38
CA GLY A 49 10.55 0.46 -13.58
C GLY A 49 9.36 0.45 -12.60
N PRO A 50 9.01 -0.72 -12.06
CA PRO A 50 7.94 -0.85 -11.08
C PRO A 50 8.34 -0.27 -9.73
N ALA A 51 7.43 0.52 -9.17
CA ALA A 51 7.43 1.02 -7.82
C ALA A 51 6.08 0.73 -7.17
N PHE A 52 6.08 0.60 -5.85
CA PHE A 52 4.89 0.17 -5.12
C PHE A 52 4.55 1.18 -4.02
N MET A 53 3.36 1.76 -4.12
CA MET A 53 2.87 2.78 -3.20
C MET A 53 1.64 2.30 -2.45
N TRP A 54 1.37 2.90 -1.29
CA TRP A 54 0.10 2.74 -0.60
C TRP A 54 -0.91 3.77 -1.08
N LYS A 55 -2.10 3.34 -1.49
CA LYS A 55 -3.21 4.24 -1.88
C LYS A 55 -3.59 5.18 -0.75
N VAL A 56 -3.67 4.64 0.47
CA VAL A 56 -3.87 5.40 1.69
C VAL A 56 -2.72 5.08 2.65
N PRO A 57 -2.06 6.08 3.25
CA PRO A 57 -1.00 5.85 4.23
C PRO A 57 -1.44 4.86 5.31
N LEU A 58 -0.54 3.98 5.73
CA LEU A 58 -0.83 2.97 6.75
C LEU A 58 -1.28 3.62 8.07
N GLU A 59 -0.74 4.79 8.42
CA GLU A 59 -1.12 5.58 9.59
C GLU A 59 -2.60 6.00 9.59
N LYS A 60 -3.20 6.12 8.40
CA LYS A 60 -4.60 6.54 8.23
C LYS A 60 -5.54 5.37 7.97
N SER A 61 -5.09 4.39 7.18
CA SER A 61 -5.92 3.27 6.73
C SER A 61 -5.83 2.06 7.62
N LEU A 62 -4.69 1.90 8.31
CA LEU A 62 -4.32 0.71 9.08
C LEU A 62 -4.53 -0.58 8.28
N GLN A 63 -4.25 -0.50 6.98
CA GLN A 63 -4.46 -1.60 6.03
C GLN A 63 -3.20 -1.80 5.18
N ALA A 64 -2.35 -2.73 5.61
CA ALA A 64 -1.25 -3.25 4.82
C ALA A 64 -1.74 -4.44 3.98
N THR A 65 -2.69 -4.17 3.07
CA THR A 65 -3.36 -5.20 2.25
C THR A 65 -3.12 -4.98 0.76
N LEU A 66 -3.31 -6.03 -0.05
CA LEU A 66 -3.17 -5.96 -1.50
C LEU A 66 -4.11 -4.90 -2.11
N LYS A 67 -5.30 -4.74 -1.53
CA LYS A 67 -6.28 -3.72 -1.93
C LYS A 67 -5.73 -2.30 -1.79
N ASN A 68 -5.00 -2.03 -0.71
CA ASN A 68 -4.40 -0.73 -0.44
C ASN A 68 -3.06 -0.52 -1.17
N ARG A 69 -2.50 -1.54 -1.82
CA ARG A 69 -1.28 -1.43 -2.63
C ARG A 69 -1.58 -0.99 -4.05
N LEU A 70 -0.72 -0.12 -4.58
CA LEU A 70 -0.73 0.41 -5.93
C LEU A 70 0.60 0.09 -6.63
N LEU A 71 0.51 -0.21 -7.92
CA LEU A 71 1.63 -0.24 -8.85
C LEU A 71 1.78 1.14 -9.48
N VAL A 72 2.98 1.71 -9.46
CA VAL A 72 3.34 2.97 -10.10
C VAL A 72 4.71 2.84 -10.78
N HIS A 73 5.05 3.75 -11.69
CA HIS A 73 6.44 3.88 -12.14
C HIS A 73 7.31 4.49 -11.05
N LYS A 74 8.61 4.20 -11.04
CA LYS A 74 9.57 4.89 -10.16
C LYS A 74 9.50 6.41 -10.32
N ARG A 75 9.35 6.90 -11.55
CA ARG A 75 9.15 8.34 -11.81
C ARG A 75 7.91 8.92 -11.15
N CYS A 76 6.87 8.10 -11.02
CA CYS A 76 5.58 8.46 -10.44
C CYS A 76 5.51 8.20 -8.92
N GLU A 77 6.59 7.75 -8.27
CA GLU A 77 6.64 7.42 -6.83
C GLU A 77 6.42 8.65 -5.92
N GLY A 78 6.25 9.86 -6.49
CA GLY A 78 5.87 11.08 -5.78
C GLY A 78 4.48 11.62 -6.10
N GLY A 79 3.68 10.93 -6.93
CA GLY A 79 2.38 11.45 -7.40
C GLY A 79 2.48 12.52 -8.50
N THR A 80 3.69 12.81 -8.99
CA THR A 80 3.95 13.71 -10.11
C THR A 80 4.53 12.89 -11.26
N PRO A 81 3.90 12.89 -12.46
CA PRO A 81 4.45 12.22 -13.64
C PRO A 81 5.61 13.00 -14.27
#